data_AF-A0A0K8T0I6-F1
#
_entry.id   AF-A0A0K8T0I6-F1
#
_cell.length_a   1.000
_cell.length_b   1.000
_cell.length_c   1.000
_cell.angle_alpha   90.00
_cell.angle_beta   90.00
_cell.angle_gamma   90.00
#
_symmetry.space_group_name_H-M   'P 1'
#
loop_
_entity.id
_entity.type
_entity.pdbx_description
1 polymer ?
#
loop_
_entity_poly.entity_id
_entity_poly.type
_entity_poly.pdbx_seq_one_letter_code
_entity_poly.pdbx_strand_id
1 'polypeptide(L)'
;MAGICNKLLSLNPLKGFKLLEGTNGCDCVSGFNKILNLQVRHKRPSNPKLRFPLWYLQKTRVEYPEKITPENREFIKEVTYEKFGPPAVISGIPTYQTSSPLKDKPLEKGVWTPKSRRCGLITRKIGQYPMWTSTGKIIWSTLLQVVDNHVVKYTPPELVDSPRKPDRFLRPNKYGCILVGAESCDPQKFTREYCGLFAPAGLPPKRVLGRFFVTPEAAIQPGTPLSALHFQPGDTVDVVGKTIDRGFQGVMKRWGFKGQPASHGQTKTHRRPGNVGGGGKRAGIWPGTKMPGHMGNRTRFLRGLKIWRINTKYNILYVQGLGVPGGTNSIVYVYDTLLPFRKRKDVSKPPPFPTYDPSMEEDLEDDLYDVAVHQFGAPSIKFDVDKK
;
A
#
# COMPACT_ATOMS: atom_id res chain seq x y z
N MET A 1 -7.33 24.80 -32.07
CA MET A 1 -8.71 25.29 -32.27
C MET A 1 -9.42 24.37 -33.25
N ALA A 2 -10.12 23.36 -32.73
CA ALA A 2 -11.14 22.49 -33.34
C ALA A 2 -11.08 21.16 -32.56
N GLY A 3 -12.00 20.95 -31.62
CA GLY A 3 -12.04 19.73 -30.81
C GLY A 3 -12.41 19.87 -29.33
N ILE A 4 -12.94 21.02 -28.90
CA ILE A 4 -13.39 21.23 -27.50
C ILE A 4 -14.90 21.54 -27.39
N CYS A 5 -15.65 21.58 -28.50
CA CYS A 5 -17.03 22.06 -28.48
C CYS A 5 -18.07 20.97 -28.79
N ASN A 6 -18.11 19.87 -28.03
CA ASN A 6 -19.23 18.91 -28.11
C ASN A 6 -19.58 18.19 -26.80
N LYS A 7 -19.10 18.68 -25.65
CA LYS A 7 -19.45 18.11 -24.32
C LYS A 7 -20.25 19.04 -23.42
N LEU A 8 -20.65 20.21 -23.93
CA LEU A 8 -21.26 21.29 -23.15
C LEU A 8 -22.71 21.64 -23.56
N LEU A 9 -23.27 21.00 -24.58
CA LEU A 9 -24.64 21.26 -25.02
C LEU A 9 -25.37 19.94 -25.15
N SER A 10 -26.16 19.62 -24.13
CA SER A 10 -27.14 18.53 -24.09
C SER A 10 -28.17 18.71 -25.20
N LEU A 11 -27.86 18.26 -26.41
CA LEU A 11 -28.77 18.19 -27.55
C LEU A 11 -29.03 16.71 -27.88
N ASN A 12 -30.31 16.33 -27.86
CA ASN A 12 -30.76 14.99 -28.25
C ASN A 12 -30.43 14.71 -29.72
N PRO A 13 -29.97 13.49 -30.08
CA PRO A 13 -29.60 13.17 -31.45
C PRO A 13 -30.85 13.07 -32.34
N LEU A 14 -30.91 13.91 -33.37
CA LEU A 14 -31.92 13.84 -34.42
C LEU A 14 -31.74 12.54 -35.23
N LYS A 15 -32.85 11.83 -35.43
CA LYS A 15 -32.99 10.64 -36.28
C LYS A 15 -32.52 10.94 -37.71
N GLY A 16 -31.69 10.05 -38.28
CA GLY A 16 -31.56 9.94 -39.74
C GLY A 16 -30.17 10.11 -40.36
N PHE A 17 -29.13 9.47 -39.83
CA PHE A 17 -27.87 9.29 -40.58
C PHE A 17 -27.48 7.81 -40.63
N LYS A 18 -27.67 7.19 -41.81
CA LYS A 18 -27.16 5.84 -42.14
C LYS A 18 -25.69 5.96 -42.51
N LEU A 19 -24.81 5.24 -41.81
CA LEU A 19 -23.45 4.95 -42.29
C LEU A 19 -23.49 3.66 -43.10
N LEU A 20 -23.02 3.73 -44.34
CA LEU A 20 -23.00 2.63 -45.31
C LEU A 20 -22.05 1.51 -44.87
N GLU A 21 -22.52 0.28 -45.00
CA GLU A 21 -21.75 -0.95 -44.88
C GLU A 21 -20.83 -1.15 -46.09
N GLY A 22 -19.62 -1.65 -45.81
CA GLY A 22 -18.87 -2.55 -46.69
C GLY A 22 -18.11 -1.94 -47.87
N THR A 23 -16.77 -2.00 -47.80
CA THR A 23 -15.96 -2.46 -48.94
C THR A 23 -14.74 -3.23 -48.43
N ASN A 24 -14.67 -4.48 -48.87
CA ASN A 24 -13.53 -5.37 -48.81
C ASN A 24 -12.31 -4.73 -49.50
N GLY A 25 -11.12 -5.01 -48.98
CA GLY A 25 -9.86 -4.60 -49.57
C GLY A 25 -8.73 -5.51 -49.11
N CYS A 26 -8.82 -6.79 -49.48
CA CYS A 26 -7.65 -7.65 -49.57
C CYS A 26 -6.93 -7.28 -50.87
N ASP A 27 -5.82 -6.56 -50.78
CA ASP A 27 -4.86 -6.47 -51.87
C ASP A 27 -3.55 -7.15 -51.45
N CYS A 28 -3.34 -8.27 -52.13
CA CYS A 28 -2.14 -9.08 -52.18
C CYS A 28 -0.99 -8.32 -52.86
N VAL A 29 0.13 -8.18 -52.15
CA VAL A 29 1.45 -8.04 -52.77
C VAL A 29 2.34 -9.15 -52.25
N SER A 30 2.55 -10.14 -53.10
CA SER A 30 3.56 -11.18 -52.99
C SER A 30 4.95 -10.56 -53.04
N GLY A 31 5.64 -10.58 -51.91
CA GLY A 31 7.05 -10.22 -51.81
C GLY A 31 7.68 -11.01 -50.67
N PHE A 32 8.48 -12.01 -51.02
CA PHE A 32 9.30 -12.80 -50.10
C PHE A 32 10.27 -11.87 -49.35
N ASN A 33 9.86 -11.39 -48.18
CA ASN A 33 10.76 -10.88 -47.18
C ASN A 33 10.44 -11.64 -45.90
N LYS A 34 11.33 -12.53 -45.48
CA LYS A 34 11.36 -13.05 -44.10
C LYS A 34 11.46 -11.83 -43.19
N ILE A 35 10.32 -11.35 -42.71
CA ILE A 35 10.27 -10.40 -41.60
C ILE A 35 10.82 -11.19 -40.41
N LEU A 36 12.13 -11.08 -40.20
CA LEU A 36 12.73 -11.40 -38.93
C LEU A 36 12.06 -10.46 -37.92
N ASN A 37 11.02 -10.97 -37.25
CA ASN A 37 10.49 -10.37 -36.04
C ASN A 37 11.59 -10.45 -34.97
N LEU A 38 12.59 -9.59 -35.10
CA LEU A 38 13.51 -9.24 -34.04
C LEU A 38 12.63 -8.64 -32.96
N GLN A 39 12.30 -9.47 -31.97
CA GLN A 39 11.54 -9.07 -30.81
C GLN A 39 12.41 -8.10 -30.01
N VAL A 40 12.43 -6.82 -30.43
CA VAL A 40 13.08 -5.75 -29.70
C VAL A 40 12.30 -5.61 -28.41
N ARG A 41 12.80 -6.23 -27.34
CA ARG A 41 12.36 -5.91 -25.98
C ARG A 41 12.70 -4.44 -25.77
N HIS A 42 11.77 -3.56 -26.11
CA HIS A 42 11.77 -2.21 -25.58
C HIS A 42 11.58 -2.34 -24.06
N LYS A 43 12.67 -2.49 -23.32
CA LYS A 43 12.76 -1.95 -21.96
C LYS A 43 12.65 -0.43 -22.13
N ARG A 44 11.44 0.08 -22.38
CA ARG A 44 11.19 1.52 -22.27
C ARG A 44 11.54 1.83 -20.81
N PRO A 45 12.54 2.68 -20.53
CA PRO A 45 12.83 3.05 -19.16
C PRO A 45 11.53 3.56 -18.56
N SER A 46 11.21 3.14 -17.33
CA SER A 46 10.09 3.76 -16.63
C SER A 46 10.32 5.27 -16.69
N ASN A 47 9.39 6.03 -17.29
CA ASN A 47 9.52 7.48 -17.32
C ASN A 47 9.89 7.92 -15.89
N PRO A 48 10.98 8.70 -15.71
CA PRO A 48 11.28 9.21 -14.39
C PRO A 48 10.02 9.89 -13.90
N LYS A 49 9.50 9.47 -12.73
CA LYS A 49 8.40 10.19 -12.10
C LYS A 49 8.96 11.59 -11.85
N LEU A 50 8.51 12.56 -12.65
CA LEU A 50 8.86 13.95 -12.49
C LEU A 50 8.46 14.31 -11.07
N ARG A 51 9.45 14.60 -10.23
CA ARG A 51 9.15 15.25 -8.95
C ARG A 51 8.70 16.66 -9.29
N PHE A 52 7.81 17.20 -8.49
CA PHE A 52 7.60 18.64 -8.51
C PHE A 52 8.98 19.31 -8.40
N PRO A 53 9.31 20.26 -9.30
CA PRO A 53 10.60 20.93 -9.24
C PRO A 53 10.75 21.64 -7.90
N LEU A 54 11.99 21.90 -7.47
CA LEU A 54 12.29 22.51 -6.17
C LEU A 54 11.55 23.84 -5.93
N TRP A 55 11.20 24.56 -7.00
CA TRP A 55 10.48 25.83 -6.97
C TRP A 55 8.95 25.68 -7.02
N TYR A 56 8.40 24.47 -7.18
CA TYR A 56 6.97 24.24 -7.09
C TYR A 56 6.58 24.25 -5.61
N LEU A 57 6.23 25.44 -5.12
CA LEU A 57 5.65 25.63 -3.80
C LEU A 57 4.34 24.85 -3.73
N GLN A 58 4.30 23.83 -2.88
CA GLN A 58 3.03 23.24 -2.50
C GLN A 58 2.18 24.35 -1.87
N LYS A 59 0.92 24.48 -2.28
CA LYS A 59 -0.03 25.37 -1.60
C LYS A 59 -0.19 24.87 -0.17
N THR A 60 0.58 25.42 0.75
CA THR A 60 0.44 25.15 2.17
C THR A 60 -0.65 26.06 2.69
N ARG A 61 -1.72 25.48 3.23
CA ARG A 61 -2.68 26.25 4.02
C ARG A 61 -1.93 26.68 5.28
N VAL A 62 -1.64 27.97 5.39
CA VAL A 62 -1.10 28.54 6.63
C VAL A 62 -2.25 28.53 7.63
N GLU A 63 -2.08 27.87 8.78
CA GLU A 63 -2.99 28.03 9.90
C GLU A 63 -2.83 29.46 10.40
N TYR A 64 -3.82 30.31 10.14
CA TYR A 64 -3.88 31.63 10.76
C TYR A 64 -4.36 31.45 12.20
N PRO A 65 -3.81 32.20 13.17
CA PRO A 65 -4.38 32.24 14.51
C PRO A 65 -5.77 32.88 14.41
N GLU A 66 -6.80 32.06 14.31
CA GLU A 66 -8.19 32.51 14.32
C GLU A 66 -8.48 33.13 15.70
N LYS A 67 -9.12 34.31 15.72
CA LYS A 67 -9.53 34.99 16.95
C LYS A 67 -10.78 34.30 17.53
N ILE A 68 -10.63 33.07 18.00
CA ILE A 68 -11.68 32.27 18.62
C ILE A 68 -11.59 32.47 20.14
N THR A 69 -12.72 32.77 20.79
CA THR A 69 -12.79 32.82 22.26
C THR A 69 -12.54 31.44 22.86
N PRO A 70 -11.99 31.33 24.09
CA PRO A 70 -11.76 30.03 24.72
C PRO A 70 -13.05 29.19 24.81
N GLU A 71 -14.18 29.82 25.14
CA GLU A 71 -15.51 29.21 25.18
C GLU A 71 -15.91 28.58 23.84
N ASN A 72 -15.74 29.32 22.74
CA ASN A 72 -16.06 28.80 21.40
C ASN A 72 -15.15 27.62 21.02
N ARG A 73 -13.90 27.61 21.49
CA ARG A 73 -12.99 26.49 21.24
C ARG A 73 -13.42 25.23 21.98
N GLU A 74 -13.92 25.36 23.20
CA GLU A 74 -14.49 24.27 23.98
C GLU A 74 -15.78 23.76 23.35
N PHE A 75 -16.68 24.67 22.97
CA PHE A 75 -17.89 24.34 22.24
C PHE A 75 -17.61 23.55 20.95
N ILE A 76 -16.62 23.96 20.15
CA ILE A 76 -16.27 23.21 18.94
C ILE A 76 -15.74 21.81 19.28
N LYS A 77 -14.96 21.66 20.36
CA LYS A 77 -14.50 20.34 20.81
C LYS A 77 -15.68 19.46 21.22
N GLU A 78 -16.64 20.01 21.97
CA GLU A 78 -17.85 19.30 22.37
C GLU A 78 -18.66 18.84 21.15
N VAL A 79 -18.90 19.71 20.18
CA VAL A 79 -19.59 19.36 18.92
C VAL A 79 -18.83 18.27 18.15
N THR A 80 -17.50 18.29 18.16
CA THR A 80 -16.72 17.21 17.54
C THR A 80 -16.84 15.89 18.29
N TYR A 81 -16.89 15.93 19.62
CA TYR A 81 -17.04 14.74 20.45
C TYR A 81 -18.45 14.16 20.38
N GLU A 82 -19.47 15.00 20.28
CA GLU A 82 -20.85 14.56 20.05
C GLU A 82 -20.98 13.82 18.71
N LYS A 83 -20.32 14.34 17.66
CA LYS A 83 -20.40 13.75 16.31
C LYS A 83 -19.60 12.47 16.13
N PHE A 84 -18.40 12.40 16.71
CA PHE A 84 -17.44 11.32 16.44
C PHE A 84 -17.06 10.48 17.66
N GLY A 85 -17.56 10.83 18.84
CA GLY A 85 -17.13 10.28 20.12
C GLY A 85 -15.89 10.99 20.69
N PRO A 86 -15.52 10.72 21.95
CA PRO A 86 -14.26 11.21 22.51
C PRO A 86 -13.05 10.54 21.81
N PRO A 87 -11.93 11.25 21.62
CA PRO A 87 -10.73 10.69 21.04
C PRO A 87 -10.04 9.76 22.06
N ALA A 88 -10.08 8.46 21.84
CA ALA A 88 -9.17 7.51 22.48
C ALA A 88 -7.75 7.76 21.96
N VAL A 89 -6.72 7.76 22.82
CA VAL A 89 -5.34 7.97 22.36
C VAL A 89 -4.65 6.61 22.23
N ILE A 90 -4.52 6.10 21.01
CA ILE A 90 -3.75 4.88 20.72
C ILE A 90 -2.39 5.29 20.19
N SER A 91 -1.30 4.98 20.91
CA SER A 91 0.09 5.30 20.54
C SER A 91 0.40 6.80 20.32
N GLY A 92 -0.30 7.68 21.04
CA GLY A 92 -0.14 9.14 20.92
C GLY A 92 -0.90 9.76 19.75
N ILE A 93 -1.84 9.04 19.13
CA ILE A 93 -2.69 9.51 18.03
C ILE A 93 -4.14 9.52 18.51
N PRO A 94 -4.90 10.62 18.33
CA PRO A 94 -6.32 10.64 18.63
C PRO A 94 -7.08 9.72 17.66
N THR A 95 -7.81 8.77 18.22
CA THR A 95 -8.62 7.76 17.54
C THR A 95 -10.06 7.92 17.99
N TYR A 96 -11.02 7.86 17.09
CA TYR A 96 -12.43 8.10 17.43
C TYR A 96 -13.18 6.76 17.35
N GLN A 97 -13.88 6.38 18.42
CA GLN A 97 -14.72 5.19 18.41
C GLN A 97 -15.97 5.48 17.59
N THR A 98 -15.93 5.14 16.30
CA THR A 98 -17.11 5.29 15.44
C THR A 98 -17.79 3.93 15.31
N SER A 99 -18.92 3.73 15.98
CA SER A 99 -19.91 2.77 15.51
C SER A 99 -20.46 3.32 14.20
N SER A 100 -20.09 2.71 13.08
CA SER A 100 -20.54 3.20 11.78
C SER A 100 -22.07 3.15 11.70
N PRO A 101 -22.76 4.30 11.52
CA PRO A 101 -24.20 4.30 11.34
C PRO A 101 -24.48 3.88 9.90
N LEU A 102 -24.70 2.58 9.66
CA LEU A 102 -25.10 2.09 8.34
C LEU A 102 -26.43 2.77 7.94
N LYS A 103 -26.38 3.67 6.94
CA LYS A 103 -27.59 4.11 6.21
C LYS A 103 -27.94 3.17 5.07
N ASP A 104 -26.96 2.43 4.56
CA ASP A 104 -27.12 1.49 3.45
C ASP A 104 -27.24 0.05 3.96
N LYS A 105 -27.95 -0.80 3.20
CA LYS A 105 -28.03 -2.23 3.50
C LYS A 105 -26.63 -2.87 3.50
N PRO A 106 -26.32 -3.76 4.45
CA PRO A 106 -25.04 -4.45 4.47
C PRO A 106 -24.86 -5.26 3.19
N LEU A 107 -23.65 -5.17 2.61
CA LEU A 107 -23.29 -5.99 1.46
C LEU A 107 -23.29 -7.47 1.85
N GLU A 108 -23.79 -8.31 0.97
CA GLU A 108 -23.72 -9.75 1.15
C GLU A 108 -22.27 -10.21 1.20
N LYS A 109 -21.94 -11.07 2.17
CA LYS A 109 -20.60 -11.62 2.33
C LYS A 109 -20.35 -12.65 1.23
N GLY A 110 -19.34 -12.41 0.41
CA GLY A 110 -18.90 -13.40 -0.58
C GLY A 110 -18.22 -14.61 0.08
N VAL A 111 -18.08 -15.70 -0.68
CA VAL A 111 -17.33 -16.89 -0.25
C VAL A 111 -15.87 -16.75 -0.67
N TRP A 112 -14.94 -17.11 0.21
CA TRP A 112 -13.51 -17.07 -0.11
C TRP A 112 -13.14 -18.14 -1.14
N THR A 113 -12.43 -17.72 -2.18
CA THR A 113 -11.78 -18.63 -3.13
C THR A 113 -10.26 -18.39 -3.15
N PRO A 114 -9.40 -19.38 -3.48
CA PRO A 114 -7.95 -19.16 -3.57
C PRO A 114 -7.51 -18.12 -4.61
N LYS A 115 -8.42 -17.77 -5.56
CA LYS A 115 -8.21 -16.73 -6.56
C LYS A 115 -8.71 -15.35 -6.09
N SER A 116 -9.52 -15.30 -5.04
CA SER A 116 -10.05 -14.07 -4.46
C SER A 116 -8.91 -13.20 -3.92
N ARG A 117 -9.15 -11.90 -3.89
CA ARG A 117 -8.23 -10.91 -3.32
C ARG A 117 -9.02 -10.00 -2.40
N ARG A 118 -8.78 -10.12 -1.10
CA ARG A 118 -9.38 -9.24 -0.08
C ARG A 118 -8.60 -7.95 0.11
N CYS A 119 -9.16 -7.06 0.92
CA CYS A 119 -8.55 -5.81 1.30
C CYS A 119 -7.25 -6.05 2.10
N GLY A 120 -6.35 -5.08 2.07
CA GLY A 120 -5.19 -5.04 2.97
C GLY A 120 -5.42 -4.04 4.11
N LEU A 121 -4.38 -3.86 4.93
CA LEU A 121 -4.39 -2.92 6.06
C LEU A 121 -3.34 -1.82 5.87
N ILE A 122 -3.59 -0.67 6.49
CA ILE A 122 -2.59 0.38 6.68
C ILE A 122 -2.10 0.27 8.13
N THR A 123 -0.79 0.33 8.32
CA THR A 123 -0.17 0.08 9.62
C THR A 123 0.93 1.10 9.90
N ARG A 124 1.23 1.29 11.16
CA ARG A 124 2.36 2.08 11.65
C ARG A 124 3.45 1.14 12.14
N LYS A 125 4.66 1.31 11.63
CA LYS A 125 5.81 0.55 12.08
C LYS A 125 6.26 1.05 13.46
N ILE A 126 6.07 0.27 14.52
CA ILE A 126 6.55 0.64 15.86
C ILE A 126 8.04 0.36 15.99
N GLY A 127 8.47 -0.86 15.71
CA GLY A 127 9.83 -1.29 16.03
C GLY A 127 10.09 -2.73 15.68
N GLN A 128 11.16 -3.27 16.23
CA GLN A 128 11.59 -4.65 16.01
C GLN A 128 11.59 -5.39 17.34
N TYR A 129 11.25 -6.67 17.31
CA TYR A 129 11.17 -7.52 18.49
C TYR A 129 11.71 -8.92 18.15
N PRO A 130 12.70 -9.46 18.89
CA PRO A 130 13.14 -10.83 18.74
C PRO A 130 12.11 -11.79 19.38
N MET A 131 11.87 -12.91 18.72
CA MET A 131 11.06 -14.04 19.23
C MET A 131 11.86 -15.32 19.08
N TRP A 132 11.41 -16.39 19.74
CA TRP A 132 12.05 -17.70 19.66
C TRP A 132 11.07 -18.73 19.12
N THR A 133 11.57 -19.63 18.28
CA THR A 133 10.84 -20.84 17.93
C THR A 133 10.87 -21.84 19.08
N SER A 134 9.93 -22.79 19.08
CA SER A 134 9.99 -23.99 19.95
C SER A 134 11.29 -24.78 19.77
N THR A 135 11.96 -24.66 18.61
CA THR A 135 13.27 -25.29 18.34
C THR A 135 14.47 -24.53 18.92
N GLY A 136 14.27 -23.38 19.57
CA GLY A 136 15.35 -22.54 20.11
C GLY A 136 15.99 -21.56 19.12
N LYS A 137 15.57 -21.55 17.85
CA LYS A 137 16.04 -20.56 16.85
C LYS A 137 15.41 -19.19 17.08
N ILE A 138 16.21 -18.14 16.95
CA ILE A 138 15.76 -16.74 17.02
C ILE A 138 15.07 -16.35 15.71
N ILE A 139 13.91 -15.71 15.84
CA ILE A 139 13.16 -15.08 14.77
C ILE A 139 13.15 -13.58 15.02
N TRP A 140 13.66 -12.81 14.08
CA TRP A 140 13.47 -11.36 14.10
C TRP A 140 12.09 -10.99 13.56
N SER A 141 11.37 -10.15 14.27
CA SER A 141 10.07 -9.62 13.82
C SER A 141 10.01 -8.09 13.89
N THR A 142 9.15 -7.51 13.06
CA THR A 142 8.80 -6.10 13.07
C THR A 142 7.34 -5.96 13.56
N LEU A 143 7.13 -5.04 14.51
CA LEU A 143 5.83 -4.70 15.05
C LEU A 143 5.13 -3.69 14.14
N LEU A 144 3.97 -4.07 13.60
CA LEU A 144 3.10 -3.23 12.78
C LEU A 144 1.76 -3.04 13.47
N GLN A 145 1.48 -1.81 13.89
CA GLN A 145 0.24 -1.47 14.58
C GLN A 145 -0.81 -1.00 13.58
N VAL A 146 -2.02 -1.53 13.71
CA VAL A 146 -3.19 -1.05 12.98
C VAL A 146 -3.84 0.04 13.83
N VAL A 147 -3.88 1.27 13.32
CA VAL A 147 -4.47 2.41 14.01
C VAL A 147 -5.64 2.95 13.20
N ASP A 148 -6.86 2.74 13.70
CA ASP A 148 -8.08 3.36 13.19
C ASP A 148 -8.35 3.14 11.69
N ASN A 149 -8.09 1.94 11.20
CA ASN A 149 -8.38 1.60 9.82
C ASN A 149 -9.89 1.46 9.60
N HIS A 150 -10.42 2.20 8.64
CA HIS A 150 -11.82 2.12 8.23
C HIS A 150 -11.93 2.13 6.72
N VAL A 151 -12.94 1.45 6.18
CA VAL A 151 -13.27 1.54 4.76
C VAL A 151 -13.98 2.87 4.50
N VAL A 152 -13.45 3.68 3.59
CA VAL A 152 -14.01 5.00 3.24
C VAL A 152 -14.97 4.90 2.06
N LYS A 153 -14.56 4.15 1.02
CA LYS A 153 -15.32 4.04 -0.22
C LYS A 153 -15.01 2.72 -0.92
N TYR A 154 -16.04 2.07 -1.42
CA TYR A 154 -15.92 0.99 -2.39
C TYR A 154 -16.23 1.50 -3.80
N THR A 155 -15.45 1.07 -4.79
CA THR A 155 -15.69 1.34 -6.22
C THR A 155 -15.71 0.01 -6.96
N PRO A 156 -16.83 -0.36 -7.60
CA PRO A 156 -16.96 -1.63 -8.31
C PRO A 156 -16.03 -1.67 -9.54
N PRO A 157 -15.66 -2.87 -10.03
CA PRO A 157 -14.67 -3.04 -11.11
C PRO A 157 -15.00 -2.29 -12.41
N GLU A 158 -16.28 -2.10 -12.71
CA GLU A 158 -16.77 -1.39 -13.91
C GLU A 158 -16.44 0.11 -13.89
N LEU A 159 -16.47 0.71 -12.68
CA LEU A 159 -16.22 2.14 -12.48
C LEU A 159 -14.77 2.44 -12.13
N VAL A 160 -13.92 1.42 -12.00
CA VAL A 160 -12.49 1.63 -11.75
C VAL A 160 -11.82 2.06 -13.06
N ASP A 161 -11.34 3.30 -13.07
CA ASP A 161 -10.48 3.80 -14.15
C ASP A 161 -9.36 2.80 -14.44
N SER A 162 -9.36 2.25 -15.66
CA SER A 162 -8.27 1.39 -16.10
C SER A 162 -6.96 2.19 -16.05
N PRO A 163 -5.89 1.65 -15.46
CA PRO A 163 -4.63 2.37 -15.43
C PRO A 163 -4.21 2.68 -16.87
N ARG A 164 -3.74 3.92 -17.14
CA ARG A 164 -3.28 4.38 -18.47
C ARG A 164 -2.25 3.45 -19.13
N LYS A 165 -1.60 2.58 -18.34
CA LYS A 165 -0.87 1.41 -18.80
C LYS A 165 -1.43 0.20 -18.04
N PRO A 166 -2.05 -0.80 -18.69
CA PRO A 166 -2.30 -2.07 -18.04
C PRO A 166 -0.94 -2.64 -17.65
N ASP A 167 -0.61 -2.63 -16.36
CA ASP A 167 0.48 -3.47 -15.89
C ASP A 167 0.09 -4.91 -16.22
N ARG A 168 1.05 -5.79 -16.53
CA ARG A 168 0.77 -7.19 -16.92
C ARG A 168 -0.11 -7.92 -15.88
N PHE A 169 -0.17 -7.39 -14.67
CA PHE A 169 -0.89 -7.89 -13.50
C PHE A 169 -2.28 -7.27 -13.27
N LEU A 170 -2.60 -6.11 -13.84
CA LEU A 170 -3.90 -5.45 -13.72
C LEU A 170 -4.66 -5.62 -15.02
N ARG A 171 -5.44 -6.69 -15.11
CA ARG A 171 -6.40 -6.86 -16.20
C ARG A 171 -7.55 -5.86 -15.98
N PRO A 172 -7.95 -5.10 -17.01
CA PRO A 172 -9.11 -4.21 -16.90
C PRO A 172 -10.35 -5.01 -16.45
N ASN A 173 -11.21 -4.39 -15.65
CA ASN A 173 -12.51 -4.91 -15.20
C ASN A 173 -12.51 -6.15 -14.30
N LYS A 174 -11.35 -6.63 -13.83
CA LYS A 174 -11.29 -7.80 -12.93
C LYS A 174 -11.41 -7.45 -11.44
N TYR A 175 -10.94 -6.27 -11.04
CA TYR A 175 -10.81 -5.90 -9.63
C TYR A 175 -11.55 -4.60 -9.34
N GLY A 176 -12.34 -4.59 -8.28
CA GLY A 176 -12.82 -3.36 -7.65
C GLY A 176 -11.72 -2.67 -6.86
N CYS A 177 -12.01 -1.49 -6.34
CA CYS A 177 -11.10 -0.72 -5.52
C CYS A 177 -11.76 -0.32 -4.21
N ILE A 178 -11.14 -0.70 -3.09
CA ILE A 178 -11.50 -0.22 -1.76
C ILE A 178 -10.51 0.87 -1.36
N LEU A 179 -11.05 2.00 -0.92
CA LEU A 179 -10.30 3.07 -0.28
C LEU A 179 -10.38 2.87 1.23
N VAL A 180 -9.23 2.60 1.86
CA VAL A 180 -9.11 2.50 3.32
C VAL A 180 -8.44 3.75 3.84
N GLY A 181 -8.96 4.30 4.94
CA GLY A 181 -8.36 5.40 5.67
C GLY A 181 -7.84 4.94 7.01
N ALA A 182 -6.69 5.49 7.42
CA ALA A 182 -6.02 5.18 8.69
C ALA A 182 -5.62 6.44 9.44
N GLU A 183 -5.53 6.31 10.77
CA GLU A 183 -5.25 7.38 11.71
C GLU A 183 -6.26 8.52 11.62
N SER A 184 -7.21 8.56 12.56
CA SER A 184 -8.18 9.66 12.62
C SER A 184 -7.50 10.98 12.99
N CYS A 185 -8.03 12.07 12.45
CA CYS A 185 -7.52 13.40 12.72
C CYS A 185 -8.68 14.41 12.76
N ASP A 186 -8.41 15.55 13.39
CA ASP A 186 -9.42 16.60 13.57
C ASP A 186 -9.85 17.20 12.22
N PRO A 187 -11.15 17.36 11.95
CA PRO A 187 -11.64 17.91 10.69
C PRO A 187 -11.15 19.32 10.36
N GLN A 188 -10.85 20.13 11.38
CA GLN A 188 -10.38 21.51 11.21
C GLN A 188 -9.08 21.62 10.41
N LYS A 189 -8.20 20.62 10.52
CA LYS A 189 -6.88 20.59 9.87
C LYS A 189 -6.96 20.33 8.37
N PHE A 190 -8.09 19.85 7.86
CA PHE A 190 -8.25 19.46 6.46
C PHE A 190 -9.15 20.41 5.68
N THR A 191 -9.12 20.29 4.36
CA THR A 191 -10.02 21.05 3.48
C THR A 191 -11.43 20.45 3.53
N ARG A 192 -12.44 21.29 3.26
CA ARG A 192 -13.85 20.86 3.18
C ARG A 192 -14.04 19.72 2.16
N GLU A 193 -13.37 19.81 1.01
CA GLU A 193 -13.39 18.77 -0.02
C GLU A 193 -12.86 17.43 0.49
N TYR A 194 -11.73 17.45 1.22
CA TYR A 194 -11.16 16.24 1.80
C TYR A 194 -12.10 15.63 2.84
N CYS A 195 -12.70 16.46 3.70
CA CYS A 195 -13.69 16.02 4.68
C CYS A 195 -14.95 15.44 4.00
N GLY A 196 -15.37 16.02 2.87
CA GLY A 196 -16.52 15.55 2.08
C GLY A 196 -16.38 14.11 1.56
N LEU A 197 -15.15 13.60 1.42
CA LEU A 197 -14.91 12.21 1.03
C LEU A 197 -15.40 11.19 2.09
N PHE A 198 -15.38 11.58 3.37
CA PHE A 198 -15.70 10.70 4.50
C PHE A 198 -17.16 10.83 4.96
N ALA A 199 -17.83 11.93 4.59
CA ALA A 199 -19.24 12.18 4.88
C ALA A 199 -20.19 11.03 4.51
N PRO A 200 -20.11 10.36 3.33
CA PRO A 200 -21.02 9.25 3.02
C PRO A 200 -20.81 8.03 3.93
N ALA A 201 -19.59 7.83 4.45
CA ALA A 201 -19.27 6.75 5.37
C ALA A 201 -19.50 7.13 6.85
N GLY A 202 -19.81 8.40 7.14
CA GLY A 202 -19.97 8.91 8.51
C GLY A 202 -18.68 8.92 9.34
N LEU A 203 -17.51 8.93 8.69
CA LEU A 203 -16.21 8.82 9.38
C LEU A 203 -15.56 10.20 9.60
N PRO A 204 -14.74 10.36 10.66
CA PRO A 204 -13.83 11.50 10.75
C PRO A 204 -12.75 11.39 9.66
N PRO A 205 -12.16 12.53 9.25
CA PRO A 205 -11.11 12.51 8.24
C PRO A 205 -9.89 11.77 8.75
N LYS A 206 -9.31 10.95 7.86
CA LYS A 206 -8.16 10.11 8.14
C LYS A 206 -6.88 10.74 7.58
N ARG A 207 -5.74 10.58 8.26
CA ARG A 207 -4.44 11.14 7.83
C ARG A 207 -3.91 10.48 6.58
N VAL A 208 -4.12 9.18 6.46
CA VAL A 208 -3.60 8.37 5.36
C VAL A 208 -4.73 7.66 4.65
N LEU A 209 -4.67 7.68 3.33
CA LEU A 209 -5.55 6.90 2.46
C LEU A 209 -4.74 5.87 1.66
N GLY A 210 -5.23 4.65 1.61
CA GLY A 210 -4.67 3.54 0.85
C GLY A 210 -5.71 2.94 -0.08
N ARG A 211 -5.31 2.67 -1.33
CA ARG A 211 -6.16 1.99 -2.31
C ARG A 211 -5.78 0.52 -2.39
N PHE A 212 -6.75 -0.35 -2.17
CA PHE A 212 -6.61 -1.79 -2.28
C PHE A 212 -7.46 -2.30 -3.44
N PHE A 213 -6.84 -3.03 -4.36
CA PHE A 213 -7.56 -3.71 -5.42
C PHE A 213 -8.09 -5.04 -4.89
N VAL A 214 -9.39 -5.24 -4.99
CA VAL A 214 -10.09 -6.39 -4.43
C VAL A 214 -10.93 -7.09 -5.49
N THR A 215 -11.20 -8.37 -5.30
CA THR A 215 -12.22 -9.06 -6.11
C THR A 215 -13.62 -8.58 -5.71
N PRO A 216 -14.60 -8.59 -6.60
CA PRO A 216 -15.97 -8.16 -6.29
C PRO A 216 -16.59 -8.96 -5.13
N GLU A 217 -16.26 -10.25 -5.00
CA GLU A 217 -16.65 -11.11 -3.86
C GLU A 217 -16.14 -10.58 -2.50
N ALA A 218 -15.07 -9.79 -2.50
CA ALA A 218 -14.43 -9.25 -1.30
C ALA A 218 -14.81 -7.77 -1.06
N ALA A 219 -15.98 -7.35 -1.53
CA ALA A 219 -16.50 -6.01 -1.28
C ALA A 219 -16.81 -5.85 0.21
N ILE A 220 -16.49 -4.67 0.75
CA ILE A 220 -16.72 -4.31 2.15
C ILE A 220 -17.51 -3.01 2.17
N GLN A 221 -18.46 -2.91 3.08
CA GLN A 221 -19.28 -1.72 3.21
C GLN A 221 -18.44 -0.53 3.70
N PRO A 222 -18.63 0.68 3.12
CA PRO A 222 -18.07 1.91 3.68
C PRO A 222 -18.45 2.09 5.15
N GLY A 223 -17.52 2.57 5.97
CA GLY A 223 -17.68 2.73 7.41
C GLY A 223 -17.18 1.56 8.25
N THR A 224 -17.00 0.37 7.66
CA THR A 224 -16.56 -0.84 8.39
C THR A 224 -15.15 -0.65 8.98
N PRO A 225 -14.95 -0.91 10.30
CA PRO A 225 -13.63 -0.89 10.92
C PRO A 225 -12.82 -2.13 10.54
N LEU A 226 -11.49 -1.97 10.41
CA LEU A 226 -10.57 -3.05 10.10
C LEU A 226 -9.56 -3.22 11.25
N SER A 227 -9.57 -4.39 11.88
CA SER A 227 -8.68 -4.75 12.99
C SER A 227 -7.47 -5.57 12.52
N ALA A 228 -6.54 -5.84 13.43
CA ALA A 228 -5.40 -6.73 13.15
C ALA A 228 -5.82 -8.18 12.87
N LEU A 229 -6.97 -8.60 13.41
CA LEU A 229 -7.60 -9.92 13.20
C LEU A 229 -8.05 -10.17 11.76
N HIS A 230 -7.96 -9.17 10.88
CA HIS A 230 -8.06 -9.39 9.44
C HIS A 230 -7.04 -10.43 8.94
N PHE A 231 -5.92 -10.62 9.63
CA PHE A 231 -4.97 -11.69 9.36
C PHE A 231 -4.99 -12.74 10.46
N GLN A 232 -4.50 -13.94 10.15
CA GLN A 232 -4.29 -15.00 11.13
C GLN A 232 -2.78 -15.27 11.33
N PRO A 233 -2.33 -15.70 12.52
CA PRO A 233 -0.98 -16.21 12.69
C PRO A 233 -0.71 -17.34 11.70
N GLY A 234 0.47 -17.33 11.08
CA GLY A 234 0.81 -18.27 10.01
C GLY A 234 0.59 -17.74 8.60
N ASP A 235 -0.27 -16.74 8.42
CA ASP A 235 -0.49 -16.13 7.11
C ASP A 235 0.79 -15.48 6.57
N THR A 236 0.92 -15.48 5.24
CA THR A 236 2.01 -14.79 4.57
C THR A 236 1.52 -13.50 3.93
N VAL A 237 2.21 -12.41 4.22
CA VAL A 237 1.88 -11.05 3.78
C VAL A 237 2.98 -10.40 2.94
N ASP A 238 2.55 -9.50 2.05
CA ASP A 238 3.40 -8.57 1.33
C ASP A 238 3.28 -7.18 1.98
N VAL A 239 4.44 -6.58 2.26
CA VAL A 239 4.54 -5.32 3.00
C VAL A 239 5.12 -4.25 2.10
N VAL A 240 4.50 -3.07 2.11
CA VAL A 240 4.84 -1.96 1.21
C VAL A 240 5.01 -0.68 2.00
N GLY A 241 6.12 0.00 1.82
CA GLY A 241 6.39 1.25 2.54
C GLY A 241 7.37 2.12 1.79
N LYS A 242 7.46 3.38 2.21
CA LYS A 242 8.52 4.29 1.75
C LYS A 242 9.80 3.97 2.50
N THR A 243 10.86 3.65 1.77
CA THR A 243 12.19 3.46 2.37
C THR A 243 12.71 4.75 3.00
N ILE A 244 13.52 4.63 4.05
CA ILE A 244 14.22 5.75 4.69
C ILE A 244 14.89 6.65 3.65
N ASP A 245 14.68 7.96 3.77
CA ASP A 245 15.35 8.95 2.92
C ASP A 245 16.82 9.08 3.34
N ARG A 246 17.73 8.98 2.37
CA ARG A 246 19.16 9.17 2.58
C ARG A 246 19.69 10.38 1.80
N GLY A 247 18.83 11.18 1.16
CA GLY A 247 19.22 12.34 0.37
C GLY A 247 20.09 11.98 -0.85
N PHE A 248 20.89 12.94 -1.32
CA PHE A 248 21.84 12.73 -2.42
C PHE A 248 23.03 11.89 -1.95
N GLN A 249 23.23 10.72 -2.56
CA GLN A 249 24.28 9.79 -2.18
C GLN A 249 25.26 9.53 -3.33
N GLY A 250 26.53 9.37 -2.97
CA GLY A 250 27.59 8.95 -3.89
C GLY A 250 27.42 7.51 -4.37
N VAL A 251 28.16 7.13 -5.42
CA VAL A 251 28.01 5.82 -6.09
C VAL A 251 28.32 4.61 -5.20
N MET A 252 29.27 4.74 -4.26
CA MET A 252 29.60 3.66 -3.33
C MET A 252 28.40 3.31 -2.44
N LYS A 253 27.78 4.30 -1.79
CA LYS A 253 26.65 4.07 -0.88
C LYS A 253 25.34 3.78 -1.63
N ARG A 254 25.13 4.40 -2.80
CA ARG A 254 23.91 4.23 -3.60
C ARG A 254 23.85 2.91 -4.35
N TRP A 255 24.99 2.45 -4.90
CA TRP A 255 25.06 1.32 -5.82
C TRP A 255 26.01 0.20 -5.39
N GLY A 256 26.73 0.36 -4.28
CA GLY A 256 27.71 -0.63 -3.82
C GLY A 256 29.00 -0.66 -4.64
N PHE A 257 29.39 0.45 -5.28
CA PHE A 257 30.67 0.51 -6.00
C PHE A 257 31.85 0.36 -5.03
N LYS A 258 32.88 -0.40 -5.43
CA LYS A 258 34.08 -0.64 -4.60
C LYS A 258 34.92 0.62 -4.38
N GLY A 259 34.89 1.58 -5.31
CA GLY A 259 35.76 2.76 -5.28
C GLY A 259 37.15 2.45 -5.85
N GLN A 260 38.14 3.27 -5.50
CA GLN A 260 39.54 3.11 -5.86
C GLN A 260 40.38 2.82 -4.59
N PRO A 261 41.57 2.22 -4.71
CA PRO A 261 42.43 1.96 -3.56
C PRO A 261 42.78 3.25 -2.80
N ALA A 262 43.13 3.09 -1.52
CA ALA A 262 43.54 4.20 -0.66
C ALA A 262 44.99 4.62 -0.90
N SER A 263 45.89 3.67 -1.17
CA SER A 263 47.33 3.85 -1.35
C SER A 263 47.77 3.67 -2.81
N HIS A 264 49.09 3.59 -3.06
CA HIS A 264 49.74 3.37 -4.36
C HIS A 264 49.46 4.48 -5.39
N GLY A 265 49.62 5.74 -4.98
CA GLY A 265 49.60 6.90 -5.89
C GLY A 265 48.21 7.38 -6.32
N GLN A 266 47.14 6.87 -5.71
CA GLN A 266 45.79 7.29 -6.05
C GLN A 266 45.49 8.71 -5.55
N THR A 267 45.34 9.67 -6.47
CA THR A 267 45.13 11.08 -6.12
C THR A 267 43.67 11.49 -6.32
N LYS A 268 42.96 11.83 -5.23
CA LYS A 268 41.60 12.43 -5.23
C LYS A 268 40.48 11.60 -5.90
N THR A 269 40.66 10.30 -6.15
CA THR A 269 39.63 9.47 -6.83
C THR A 269 39.03 8.32 -6.01
N HIS A 270 39.36 8.19 -4.72
CA HIS A 270 38.95 7.07 -3.85
C HIS A 270 37.46 6.67 -3.94
N ARG A 271 36.55 7.64 -4.13
CA ARG A 271 35.09 7.43 -4.14
C ARG A 271 34.39 7.78 -5.45
N ARG A 272 35.15 8.00 -6.52
CA ARG A 272 34.61 8.36 -7.86
C ARG A 272 34.03 7.12 -8.56
N PRO A 273 33.08 7.30 -9.51
CA PRO A 273 32.49 6.18 -10.26
C PRO A 273 33.44 5.43 -11.20
N GLY A 274 34.57 6.04 -11.56
CA GLY A 274 35.42 5.51 -12.63
C GLY A 274 34.79 5.77 -14.00
N ASN A 275 35.00 4.85 -14.95
CA ASN A 275 34.43 4.97 -16.29
C ASN A 275 32.89 4.76 -16.27
N VAL A 276 32.18 5.58 -17.04
CA VAL A 276 30.71 5.62 -17.10
C VAL A 276 30.17 5.19 -18.48
N GLY A 277 31.00 5.18 -19.52
CA GLY A 277 30.57 4.94 -20.90
C GLY A 277 31.60 4.23 -21.77
N GLY A 278 31.16 3.82 -22.96
CA GLY A 278 32.05 3.29 -24.00
C GLY A 278 32.49 4.40 -24.97
N GLY A 279 33.70 4.26 -25.52
CA GLY A 279 34.17 5.09 -26.64
C GLY A 279 33.72 4.55 -28.01
N GLY A 280 34.03 5.27 -29.09
CA GLY A 280 33.84 4.84 -30.48
C GLY A 280 32.49 5.21 -31.11
N LYS A 281 31.97 4.38 -32.03
CA LYS A 281 30.77 4.65 -32.85
C LYS A 281 29.45 4.82 -32.05
N ARG A 282 29.45 4.52 -30.75
CA ARG A 282 28.33 4.75 -29.82
C ARG A 282 28.77 5.65 -28.66
N ALA A 283 29.29 6.84 -28.98
CA ALA A 283 29.63 7.85 -27.99
C ALA A 283 28.36 8.31 -27.26
N GLY A 284 28.24 7.97 -25.98
CA GLY A 284 27.08 8.32 -25.17
C GLY A 284 26.98 7.51 -23.87
N ILE A 285 26.12 7.98 -22.97
CA ILE A 285 25.83 7.30 -21.71
C ILE A 285 24.52 6.55 -21.86
N TRP A 286 24.54 5.25 -21.57
CA TRP A 286 23.33 4.43 -21.68
C TRP A 286 22.25 4.91 -20.68
N PRO A 287 20.98 5.04 -21.09
CA PRO A 287 19.89 5.36 -20.19
C PRO A 287 19.81 4.35 -19.03
N GLY A 288 19.76 4.84 -17.80
CA GLY A 288 19.75 4.00 -16.60
C GLY A 288 21.14 3.62 -16.07
N THR A 289 22.22 4.19 -16.62
CA THR A 289 23.57 4.04 -16.05
C THR A 289 23.62 4.48 -14.59
N LYS A 290 24.32 3.71 -13.77
CA LYS A 290 24.42 3.91 -12.32
C LYS A 290 25.28 5.13 -12.00
N MET A 291 24.65 6.21 -11.53
CA MET A 291 25.29 7.49 -11.20
C MET A 291 24.97 7.94 -9.76
N PRO A 292 25.72 8.89 -9.17
CA PRO A 292 25.34 9.47 -7.88
C PRO A 292 23.96 10.14 -7.96
N GLY A 293 23.29 10.29 -6.82
CA GLY A 293 21.97 10.90 -6.78
C GLY A 293 21.13 10.48 -5.59
N HIS A 294 19.86 10.92 -5.60
CA HIS A 294 18.95 10.67 -4.48
C HIS A 294 18.73 9.16 -4.24
N MET A 295 18.97 8.72 -3.01
CA MET A 295 18.79 7.36 -2.52
C MET A 295 17.69 7.34 -1.44
N GLY A 296 16.86 6.31 -1.43
CA GLY A 296 15.75 6.22 -0.47
C GLY A 296 14.51 7.02 -0.89
N ASN A 297 13.58 7.19 0.05
CA ASN A 297 12.27 7.85 -0.15
C ASN A 297 11.51 7.35 -1.38
N ARG A 298 11.57 6.03 -1.60
CA ARG A 298 10.86 5.34 -2.68
C ARG A 298 10.03 4.23 -2.08
N THR A 299 8.86 3.98 -2.67
CA THR A 299 8.02 2.84 -2.31
C THR A 299 8.73 1.56 -2.70
N ARG A 300 8.89 0.63 -1.76
CA ARG A 300 9.41 -0.72 -1.98
C ARG A 300 8.43 -1.74 -1.42
N PHE A 301 8.39 -2.89 -2.10
CA PHE A 301 7.64 -4.07 -1.72
C PHE A 301 8.63 -5.06 -1.11
N LEU A 302 8.32 -5.55 0.07
CA LEU A 302 8.96 -6.71 0.68
C LEU A 302 7.91 -7.81 0.73
N ARG A 303 8.17 -8.94 0.07
CA ARG A 303 7.14 -9.95 -0.21
C ARG A 303 7.39 -11.26 0.53
N GLY A 304 6.32 -11.96 0.88
CA GLY A 304 6.38 -13.30 1.46
C GLY A 304 6.79 -13.34 2.93
N LEU A 305 6.42 -12.35 3.73
CA LEU A 305 6.74 -12.33 5.15
C LEU A 305 5.67 -13.10 5.93
N LYS A 306 6.06 -14.00 6.84
CA LYS A 306 5.11 -14.72 7.69
C LYS A 306 4.68 -13.86 8.88
N ILE A 307 3.42 -13.97 9.33
CA ILE A 307 2.96 -13.41 10.59
C ILE A 307 3.14 -14.46 11.69
N TRP A 308 3.79 -14.09 12.78
CA TRP A 308 4.13 -15.01 13.89
C TRP A 308 3.23 -14.86 15.11
N ARG A 309 2.80 -13.64 15.39
CA ARG A 309 1.95 -13.29 16.52
C ARG A 309 1.03 -12.13 16.12
N ILE A 310 -0.18 -12.14 16.65
CA ILE A 310 -1.14 -11.04 16.53
C ILE A 310 -1.61 -10.70 17.95
N ASN A 311 -1.51 -9.43 18.33
CA ASN A 311 -2.08 -8.93 19.57
C ASN A 311 -3.41 -8.24 19.27
N THR A 312 -4.48 -8.72 19.87
CA THR A 312 -5.86 -8.26 19.63
C THR A 312 -6.14 -6.95 20.35
N LYS A 313 -5.73 -6.83 21.61
CA LYS A 313 -5.91 -5.65 22.47
C LYS A 313 -5.33 -4.37 21.90
N TYR A 314 -4.10 -4.41 21.39
CA TYR A 314 -3.39 -3.26 20.84
C TYR A 314 -3.40 -3.20 19.31
N ASN A 315 -4.03 -4.19 18.66
CA ASN A 315 -4.07 -4.35 17.21
C ASN A 315 -2.66 -4.36 16.55
N ILE A 316 -1.76 -5.21 17.05
CA ILE A 316 -0.36 -5.29 16.57
C ILE A 316 -0.11 -6.60 15.84
N LEU A 317 0.51 -6.50 14.66
CA LEU A 317 1.00 -7.64 13.87
C LEU A 317 2.51 -7.79 14.06
N TYR A 318 2.96 -9.02 14.36
CA TYR A 318 4.37 -9.38 14.46
C TYR A 318 4.80 -10.05 13.16
N VAL A 319 5.32 -9.25 12.22
CA VAL A 319 5.69 -9.71 10.88
C VAL A 319 7.15 -10.12 10.84
N GLN A 320 7.46 -11.22 10.15
CA GLN A 320 8.82 -11.74 10.01
C GLN A 320 9.77 -10.72 9.37
N GLY A 321 10.98 -10.63 9.93
CA GLY A 321 12.13 -9.92 9.38
C GLY A 321 12.33 -8.52 9.94
N LEU A 322 13.56 -8.02 9.80
CA LEU A 322 14.00 -6.67 10.19
C LEU A 322 13.76 -5.64 9.07
N GLY A 323 13.61 -6.11 7.84
CA GLY A 323 13.74 -5.33 6.61
C GLY A 323 12.51 -4.55 6.18
N VAL A 324 11.48 -4.41 7.03
CA VAL A 324 10.26 -3.67 6.66
C VAL A 324 10.63 -2.23 6.26
N PRO A 325 10.25 -1.77 5.05
CA PRO A 325 10.68 -0.49 4.53
C PRO A 325 10.15 0.67 5.36
N GLY A 326 11.05 1.59 5.72
CA GLY A 326 10.73 2.82 6.46
C GLY A 326 11.35 2.84 7.85
N GLY A 327 11.43 4.03 8.43
CA GLY A 327 11.88 4.23 9.81
C GLY A 327 10.81 3.83 10.82
N THR A 328 11.12 3.94 12.11
CA THR A 328 10.12 3.90 13.18
C THR A 328 9.04 4.95 12.94
N ASN A 329 7.79 4.63 13.27
CA ASN A 329 6.58 5.43 13.04
C ASN A 329 6.20 5.69 11.59
N SER A 330 6.88 5.06 10.62
CA SER A 330 6.49 5.17 9.22
C SER A 330 5.24 4.36 8.90
N ILE A 331 4.47 4.85 7.92
CA ILE A 331 3.27 4.19 7.45
C ILE A 331 3.64 3.10 6.44
N VAL A 332 3.03 1.95 6.64
CA VAL A 332 3.29 0.72 5.90
C VAL A 332 1.95 0.07 5.53
N TYR A 333 1.83 -0.36 4.28
CA TYR A 333 0.66 -1.07 3.76
C TYR A 333 0.94 -2.58 3.78
N VAL A 334 0.00 -3.35 4.32
CA VAL A 334 0.09 -4.81 4.43
C VAL A 334 -0.97 -5.42 3.52
N TYR A 335 -0.58 -6.40 2.71
CA TYR A 335 -1.43 -7.12 1.78
C TYR A 335 -1.26 -8.62 2.00
N ASP A 336 -2.24 -9.41 1.57
CA ASP A 336 -1.97 -10.83 1.32
C ASP A 336 -0.89 -11.00 0.25
N THR A 337 -0.09 -12.07 0.36
CA THR A 337 0.99 -12.31 -0.60
C THR A 337 0.48 -12.49 -2.02
N LEU A 338 1.22 -11.92 -2.97
CA LEU A 338 1.02 -12.19 -4.40
C LEU A 338 1.87 -13.37 -4.91
N LEU A 339 2.78 -13.91 -4.08
CA LEU A 339 3.69 -14.98 -4.45
C LEU A 339 2.96 -16.32 -4.64
N PRO A 340 2.98 -16.94 -5.85
CA PRO A 340 2.19 -18.14 -6.14
C PRO A 340 2.41 -19.34 -5.22
N PHE A 341 3.64 -19.50 -4.71
CA PHE A 341 4.03 -20.63 -3.85
C PHE A 341 3.79 -20.38 -2.36
N ARG A 342 3.57 -19.13 -1.94
CA ARG A 342 3.30 -18.77 -0.54
C ARG A 342 1.86 -18.38 -0.26
N LYS A 343 1.06 -18.20 -1.32
CA LYS A 343 -0.38 -17.99 -1.21
C LYS A 343 -1.06 -19.19 -0.53
N ARG A 344 -2.03 -18.88 0.33
CA ARG A 344 -2.93 -19.86 0.93
C ARG A 344 -3.78 -20.51 -0.17
N LYS A 345 -3.81 -21.84 -0.16
CA LYS A 345 -4.58 -22.65 -1.14
C LYS A 345 -5.64 -23.51 -0.46
N ASP A 346 -5.45 -23.79 0.83
CA ASP A 346 -6.29 -24.70 1.59
C ASP A 346 -7.67 -24.09 1.81
N VAL A 347 -8.68 -24.67 1.15
CA VAL A 347 -10.07 -24.21 1.22
C VAL A 347 -10.72 -24.62 2.54
N SER A 348 -10.25 -25.70 3.17
CA SER A 348 -10.76 -26.20 4.46
C SER A 348 -10.58 -25.20 5.60
N LYS A 349 -9.54 -24.38 5.55
CA LYS A 349 -9.30 -23.31 6.52
C LYS A 349 -9.21 -22.00 5.74
N PRO A 350 -10.32 -21.30 5.44
CA PRO A 350 -10.26 -20.01 4.80
C PRO A 350 -9.76 -18.95 5.80
N PRO A 351 -9.10 -17.88 5.31
CA PRO A 351 -8.86 -16.70 6.14
C PRO A 351 -10.19 -15.93 6.35
N PRO A 352 -10.27 -15.03 7.34
CA PRO A 352 -11.48 -14.22 7.52
C PRO A 352 -11.75 -13.40 6.26
N PHE A 353 -12.97 -13.52 5.75
CA PHE A 353 -13.38 -12.99 4.46
C PHE A 353 -14.82 -12.46 4.50
N PRO A 354 -15.09 -11.25 3.99
CA PRO A 354 -14.14 -10.31 3.37
C PRO A 354 -13.14 -9.69 4.38
N THR A 355 -13.52 -9.62 5.66
CA THR A 355 -12.76 -9.14 6.82
C THR A 355 -13.18 -9.90 8.09
N TYR A 356 -12.51 -9.67 9.22
CA TYR A 356 -12.96 -10.14 10.53
C TYR A 356 -14.09 -9.25 11.07
N ASP A 357 -15.17 -9.85 11.56
CA ASP A 357 -16.31 -9.13 12.12
C ASP A 357 -16.28 -9.20 13.66
N PRO A 358 -16.18 -8.05 14.35
CA PRO A 358 -16.09 -8.02 15.82
C PRO A 358 -17.41 -8.36 16.52
N SER A 359 -18.54 -8.39 15.80
CA SER A 359 -19.84 -8.78 16.36
C SER A 359 -19.97 -10.29 16.61
N MET A 360 -19.03 -11.09 16.10
CA MET A 360 -18.91 -12.49 16.47
C MET A 360 -18.24 -12.50 17.84
N GLU A 361 -19.05 -12.52 18.90
CA GLU A 361 -18.65 -12.50 20.31
C GLU A 361 -17.92 -13.80 20.69
N GLU A 362 -16.69 -13.95 20.21
CA GLU A 362 -15.73 -14.91 20.74
C GLU A 362 -14.74 -14.13 21.62
N ASP A 363 -14.61 -14.52 22.89
CA ASP A 363 -13.57 -14.02 23.79
C ASP A 363 -12.21 -14.50 23.29
N LEU A 364 -11.66 -13.79 22.30
CA LEU A 364 -10.34 -14.09 21.76
C LEU A 364 -9.27 -13.73 22.78
N GLU A 365 -8.28 -14.61 22.89
CA GLU A 365 -7.09 -14.34 23.68
C GLU A 365 -6.40 -13.03 23.24
N ASP A 366 -5.76 -12.35 24.19
CA ASP A 366 -5.02 -11.11 23.95
C ASP A 366 -3.91 -11.28 22.89
N ASP A 367 -3.32 -12.47 22.81
CA ASP A 367 -2.21 -12.80 21.93
C ASP A 367 -2.40 -14.14 21.22
N LEU A 368 -2.54 -14.08 19.89
CA LEU A 368 -2.62 -15.26 19.04
C LEU A 368 -1.23 -15.58 18.48
N TYR A 369 -0.71 -16.77 18.78
CA TYR A 369 0.62 -17.23 18.34
C TYR A 369 0.53 -18.26 17.20
N ASP A 370 1.52 -18.27 16.32
CA ASP A 370 1.76 -19.38 15.39
C ASP A 370 2.32 -20.60 16.15
N VAL A 371 1.93 -21.81 15.72
CA VAL A 371 2.31 -23.08 16.36
C VAL A 371 3.83 -23.25 16.53
N ALA A 372 4.64 -22.67 15.64
CA ALA A 372 6.09 -22.80 15.71
C ALA A 372 6.76 -21.83 16.70
N VAL A 373 6.02 -20.87 17.26
CA VAL A 373 6.56 -19.84 18.17
C VAL A 373 6.45 -20.32 19.61
N HIS A 374 7.52 -20.13 20.37
CA HIS A 374 7.51 -20.36 21.81
C HIS A 374 6.76 -19.22 22.51
N GLN A 375 5.74 -19.55 23.28
CA GLN A 375 4.94 -18.59 24.05
C GLN A 375 5.74 -18.08 25.26
N PHE A 376 5.59 -16.78 25.59
CA PHE A 376 6.40 -16.15 26.63
C PHE A 376 6.14 -16.68 28.06
N GLY A 377 4.96 -17.27 28.31
CA GLY A 377 4.61 -17.89 29.59
C GLY A 377 4.82 -19.40 29.66
N ALA A 378 5.24 -20.04 28.56
CA ALA A 378 5.46 -21.48 28.53
C ALA A 378 6.73 -21.88 29.31
N PRO A 379 6.84 -23.13 29.80
CA PRO A 379 8.04 -23.60 30.47
C PRO A 379 9.26 -23.54 29.55
N SER A 380 10.45 -23.38 30.13
CA SER A 380 11.70 -23.29 29.37
C SER A 380 11.91 -24.49 28.45
N ILE A 381 12.42 -24.23 27.24
CA ILE A 381 12.68 -25.27 26.25
C ILE A 381 13.78 -26.20 26.78
N LYS A 382 13.48 -27.49 26.89
CA LYS A 382 14.45 -28.54 27.21
C LYS A 382 14.69 -29.38 25.96
N PHE A 383 15.96 -29.63 25.65
CA PHE A 383 16.36 -30.53 24.58
C PHE A 383 16.87 -31.81 25.22
N ASP A 384 16.21 -32.94 24.96
CA ASP A 384 16.69 -34.24 25.43
C ASP A 384 18.01 -34.55 24.73
N VAL A 385 19.08 -34.68 25.51
CA VAL A 385 20.45 -34.88 25.03
C VAL A 385 20.61 -36.27 24.36
N ASP A 386 19.68 -37.19 24.64
CA ASP A 386 19.78 -38.61 24.30
C ASP A 386 19.25 -38.97 22.90
N LYS A 387 18.75 -37.99 22.13
CA LYS A 387 18.37 -38.18 20.71
C LYS A 387 19.45 -37.57 19.82
N LYS A 388 20.57 -38.28 19.66
CA LYS A 388 21.56 -38.02 18.61
C LYS A 388 21.43 -39.01 17.47
#